data_AF-R7HEY1-F1
#
_entry.id   AF-R7HEY1-F1
#
_cell.length_a   1.000
_cell.length_b   1.000
_cell.length_c   1.000
_cell.angle_alpha   90.00
_cell.angle_beta   90.00
_cell.angle_gamma   90.00
#
_symmetry.space_group_name_H-M   'P 1'
#
loop_
_entity.id
_entity.type
_entity.pdbx_description
1 polymer ?
#
loop_
_entity_poly.entity_id
_entity_poly.type
_entity_poly.pdbx_seq_one_letter_code
_entity_poly.pdbx_strand_id
1 'polypeptide(L)'
;MKINNYYDSFNYVFFGIYFIICLALIAITLFLKVSTTYVIVGFVELAIIFIMMMFFYVKAYFLQKDKLIIRAGFIRKEIPYKSIKKCYVVKNINPFYSTSIKRLAIKLKNGKEIYISPVKMDNVLMKIIRKVEL
;
A
#
# COMPACT_ATOMS: atom_id res chain seq x y z
N MET A 1 8.34 2.91 -14.68
CA MET A 1 7.77 1.55 -14.58
C MET A 1 7.03 1.40 -13.26
N LYS A 2 5.74 1.03 -13.28
CA LYS A 2 4.98 0.67 -12.08
C LYS A 2 5.46 -0.70 -11.57
N ILE A 3 5.65 -0.81 -10.26
CA ILE A 3 5.92 -2.08 -9.58
C ILE A 3 4.58 -2.63 -9.10
N ASN A 4 4.27 -3.86 -9.49
CA ASN A 4 3.12 -4.57 -8.95
C ASN A 4 3.51 -5.20 -7.61
N ASN A 5 2.70 -5.00 -6.58
CA ASN A 5 2.89 -5.66 -5.28
C ASN A 5 1.94 -6.85 -5.14
N TYR A 6 2.35 -7.84 -4.35
CA TYR A 6 1.52 -9.02 -4.05
C TYR A 6 0.18 -8.67 -3.41
N TYR A 7 0.14 -7.61 -2.60
CA TYR A 7 -1.05 -7.25 -1.83
C TYR A 7 -2.04 -6.36 -2.58
N ASP A 8 -1.69 -5.87 -3.77
CA ASP A 8 -2.56 -4.96 -4.52
C ASP A 8 -3.91 -5.67 -4.80
N SER A 9 -3.89 -6.87 -5.38
CA SER A 9 -5.11 -7.62 -5.72
C SER A 9 -5.94 -8.03 -4.51
N PHE A 10 -5.31 -8.52 -3.43
CA PHE A 10 -6.00 -8.93 -2.21
C PHE A 10 -6.72 -7.74 -1.57
N ASN A 11 -6.05 -6.59 -1.49
CA ASN A 11 -6.62 -5.37 -0.93
C ASN A 11 -7.83 -4.88 -1.74
N TYR A 12 -7.78 -4.96 -3.08
CA TYR A 12 -8.92 -4.58 -3.92
C TYR A 12 -10.12 -5.51 -3.75
N VAL A 13 -9.91 -6.83 -3.65
CA VAL A 13 -10.99 -7.81 -3.45
C VAL A 13 -11.63 -7.61 -2.07
N PHE A 14 -10.80 -7.51 -1.03
CA PHE A 14 -11.28 -7.23 0.33
C PHE A 14 -12.07 -5.92 0.39
N PHE A 15 -11.59 -4.87 -0.28
CA PHE A 15 -12.29 -3.60 -0.41
C PHE A 15 -13.65 -3.74 -1.11
N GLY A 16 -13.71 -4.44 -2.24
CA GLY A 16 -14.96 -4.63 -2.98
C GLY A 16 -16.03 -5.32 -2.14
N ILE A 17 -15.66 -6.38 -1.42
CA ILE A 17 -16.57 -7.10 -0.51
C ILE A 17 -17.03 -6.17 0.62
N TYR A 18 -16.10 -5.46 1.26
CA TYR A 18 -16.42 -4.57 2.36
C TYR A 18 -17.35 -3.43 1.94
N PHE A 19 -17.08 -2.80 0.80
CA PHE A 19 -17.90 -1.73 0.24
C PHE A 19 -19.34 -2.18 -0.05
N ILE A 20 -19.51 -3.38 -0.61
CA ILE A 20 -20.84 -3.97 -0.85
C ILE A 20 -21.58 -4.19 0.47
N ILE A 21 -20.90 -4.69 1.51
CA ILE A 21 -21.51 -4.89 2.83
C ILE A 21 -22.00 -3.56 3.42
N CYS A 22 -21.18 -2.50 3.37
CA CYS A 22 -21.58 -1.19 3.87
C CYS A 22 -22.76 -0.60 3.10
N LEU A 23 -22.78 -0.74 1.76
CA LEU A 23 -23.93 -0.32 0.94
C LEU A 23 -25.20 -1.08 1.31
N ALA A 24 -25.10 -2.39 1.55
CA ALA A 24 -26.23 -3.20 1.98
C ALA A 24 -26.78 -2.75 3.35
N LEU A 25 -25.91 -2.44 4.31
CA LEU A 25 -26.32 -1.93 5.63
C LEU A 25 -27.00 -0.56 5.55
N ILE A 26 -26.52 0.33 4.69
CA ILE A 26 -27.18 1.62 4.42
C ILE A 26 -28.55 1.38 3.78
N ALA A 27 -28.66 0.49 2.78
CA ALA A 27 -29.93 0.19 2.14
C ALA A 27 -30.96 -0.38 3.13
N ILE A 28 -30.53 -1.29 4.03
CA ILE A 28 -31.37 -1.87 5.08
C ILE A 28 -31.87 -0.79 6.05
N THR A 29 -30.99 0.10 6.51
CA THR A 29 -31.37 1.17 7.45
C THR A 29 -32.33 2.19 6.82
N LEU A 30 -32.15 2.51 5.54
CA LEU A 30 -33.08 3.34 4.76
C LEU A 30 -34.44 2.65 4.57
N PHE A 31 -34.47 1.35 4.25
CA PHE A 31 -35.69 0.58 4.04
C PHE A 31 -36.51 0.41 5.34
N LEU A 32 -35.82 0.19 6.46
CA LEU A 32 -36.44 0.03 7.78
C LEU A 32 -36.88 1.37 8.42
N LYS A 33 -36.75 2.50 7.72
CA LYS A 33 -37.07 3.86 8.22
C LYS A 33 -36.41 4.16 9.57
N VAL A 34 -35.17 3.69 9.75
CA VAL A 34 -34.39 3.95 10.96
C VAL A 34 -34.11 5.46 11.06
N SER A 35 -33.96 5.98 12.28
CA SER A 35 -33.65 7.39 12.51
C SER A 35 -32.50 7.89 11.63
N THR A 36 -32.67 9.07 11.04
CA THR A 36 -31.73 9.73 10.13
C THR A 36 -30.33 9.88 10.73
N THR A 37 -30.22 9.96 12.06
CA THR A 37 -28.94 10.00 12.78
C THR A 37 -28.08 8.76 12.49
N TYR A 38 -28.66 7.56 12.48
CA TYR A 38 -27.90 6.32 12.23
C TYR A 38 -27.40 6.23 10.79
N VAL A 39 -28.19 6.74 9.84
CA VAL A 39 -27.80 6.81 8.43
C VAL A 39 -26.60 7.75 8.26
N ILE A 40 -26.63 8.93 8.89
CA ILE A 40 -25.52 9.89 8.87
C ILE A 40 -24.25 9.29 9.48
N VAL A 41 -24.37 8.66 10.65
CA VAL A 41 -23.23 7.98 11.30
C VAL A 41 -22.64 6.90 10.39
N GLY A 42 -23.48 6.10 9.73
CA GLY A 42 -23.03 5.09 8.77
C GLY A 42 -22.24 5.67 7.58
N PHE A 43 -22.66 6.83 7.04
CA PHE A 43 -21.91 7.51 5.99
C PHE A 43 -20.56 8.06 6.49
N VAL A 44 -20.51 8.59 7.72
CA VAL A 44 -19.27 9.10 8.31
C VAL A 44 -18.27 7.96 8.55
N GLU A 45 -18.72 6.81 9.08
CA GLU A 45 -17.86 5.63 9.25
C GLU A 45 -17.30 5.14 7.92
N LEU A 46 -18.15 5.05 6.88
CA LEU A 46 -17.73 4.69 5.54
C LEU A 46 -16.66 5.65 4.99
N ALA A 47 -16.81 6.95 5.22
CA ALA A 47 -15.84 7.96 4.80
C ALA A 47 -14.50 7.80 5.53
N ILE A 48 -14.51 7.59 6.86
CA ILE A 48 -13.30 7.36 7.65
C ILE A 48 -12.56 6.12 7.17
N ILE A 49 -13.29 5.02 6.96
CA ILE A 49 -12.70 3.77 6.51
C ILE A 49 -12.14 3.92 5.09
N PHE A 50 -12.87 4.58 4.19
CA PHE A 50 -12.38 4.88 2.85
C PHE A 50 -11.07 5.68 2.87
N ILE A 51 -11.00 6.71 3.74
CA ILE A 51 -9.79 7.52 3.92
C ILE A 51 -8.64 6.67 4.45
N MET A 52 -8.85 5.91 5.53
CA MET A 52 -7.83 5.00 6.07
C MET A 52 -7.34 4.05 4.97
N MET A 53 -8.26 3.50 4.17
CA MET A 53 -7.90 2.55 3.13
C MET A 53 -7.03 3.16 2.04
N MET A 54 -7.30 4.41 1.66
CA MET A 54 -6.50 5.11 0.66
C MET A 54 -5.03 5.25 1.08
N PHE A 55 -4.76 5.46 2.37
CA PHE A 55 -3.39 5.61 2.88
C PHE A 55 -2.68 4.28 3.16
N PHE A 56 -3.39 3.27 3.66
CA PHE A 56 -2.77 2.01 4.09
C PHE A 56 -2.65 0.98 2.96
N TYR A 57 -3.66 0.86 2.09
CA TYR A 57 -3.78 -0.25 1.15
C TYR A 57 -3.46 0.07 -0.30
N VAL A 58 -3.54 1.35 -0.72
CA VAL A 58 -3.21 1.79 -2.08
C VAL A 58 -1.78 2.34 -2.13
N LYS A 59 -0.79 1.47 -1.98
CA LYS A 59 0.63 1.83 -2.11
C LYS A 59 1.17 1.43 -3.48
N ALA A 60 1.42 2.42 -4.33
CA ALA A 60 2.00 2.21 -5.64
C ALA A 60 3.45 2.69 -5.68
N TYR A 61 4.35 1.87 -6.22
CA TYR A 61 5.75 2.22 -6.41
C TYR A 61 6.06 2.38 -7.89
N PHE A 62 6.79 3.44 -8.24
CA PHE A 62 7.20 3.73 -9.61
C PHE A 62 8.70 3.96 -9.68
N LEU A 63 9.37 3.16 -10.51
CA LEU A 63 10.76 3.39 -10.89
C LEU A 63 10.80 4.40 -12.05
N GLN A 64 11.38 5.58 -11.83
CA GLN A 64 11.66 6.56 -12.89
C GLN A 64 13.15 6.55 -13.25
N LYS A 65 13.60 7.49 -14.10
CA LYS A 65 15.01 7.58 -14.51
C LYS A 65 15.92 7.81 -13.30
N ASP A 66 15.63 8.85 -12.51
CA ASP A 66 16.55 9.34 -11.46
C ASP A 66 16.02 9.18 -10.03
N LYS A 67 14.76 8.75 -9.89
CA LYS A 67 14.07 8.62 -8.61
C LYS A 67 13.13 7.42 -8.53
N LEU A 68 12.97 6.89 -7.32
CA LEU A 68 11.88 6.03 -6.91
C LEU A 68 10.74 6.89 -6.37
N ILE A 69 9.55 6.77 -6.95
CA ILE A 69 8.35 7.42 -6.42
C ILE A 69 7.53 6.40 -5.65
N ILE A 70 7.15 6.76 -4.44
CA ILE A 70 6.20 6.04 -3.61
C ILE A 70 4.93 6.88 -3.54
N ARG A 71 3.80 6.30 -3.97
CA ARG A 71 2.48 6.90 -3.82
C ARG A 71 1.68 6.08 -2.81
N ALA A 72 1.11 6.73 -1.81
CA ALA A 72 0.22 6.14 -0.81
C ALA A 72 -0.97 7.09 -0.63
N GLY A 73 -2.09 6.78 -1.28
CA GLY A 73 -3.22 7.71 -1.40
C GLY A 73 -2.78 9.06 -1.98
N PHE A 74 -3.05 10.15 -1.26
CA PHE A 74 -2.65 11.51 -1.65
C PHE A 74 -1.17 11.83 -1.38
N ILE A 75 -0.46 10.99 -0.61
CA ILE A 75 0.95 11.23 -0.30
C ILE A 75 1.81 10.72 -1.44
N ARG A 76 2.59 11.64 -2.03
CA ARG A 76 3.62 11.34 -3.01
C ARG A 76 4.98 11.62 -2.40
N LYS A 77 5.75 10.56 -2.17
CA LYS A 77 7.13 10.64 -1.69
C LYS A 77 8.09 10.31 -2.81
N GLU A 78 9.08 11.16 -3.01
CA GLU A 78 10.12 10.98 -4.03
C GLU A 78 11.45 10.67 -3.35
N ILE A 79 12.15 9.67 -3.87
CA ILE A 79 13.41 9.19 -3.32
C ILE A 79 14.41 9.15 -4.47
N PRO A 80 15.32 10.13 -4.55
CA PRO A 80 16.41 10.11 -5.52
C PRO A 80 17.28 8.88 -5.31
N TYR A 81 17.71 8.19 -6.38
CA TYR A 81 18.56 7.00 -6.23
C TYR A 81 19.88 7.31 -5.52
N LYS A 82 20.44 8.51 -5.72
CA LYS A 82 21.64 9.02 -5.02
C LYS A 82 21.52 9.05 -3.48
N SER A 83 20.30 9.08 -2.96
CA SER A 83 20.01 9.08 -1.52
C SER A 83 19.98 7.67 -0.91
N ILE A 84 19.96 6.63 -1.75
CA ILE A 84 19.95 5.23 -1.33
C ILE A 84 21.39 4.84 -1.00
N LYS A 85 21.59 4.28 0.20
CA LYS A 85 22.87 3.74 0.66
C LYS A 85 23.02 2.26 0.30
N LYS A 86 21.96 1.48 0.51
CA LYS A 86 21.95 0.04 0.22
C LYS A 86 20.54 -0.44 -0.07
N CYS A 87 20.45 -1.46 -0.93
CA CYS A 87 19.22 -2.14 -1.28
C CYS A 87 19.46 -3.65 -1.11
N TYR A 88 18.65 -4.34 -0.30
CA TYR A 88 18.84 -5.78 -0.02
C TYR A 88 17.50 -6.48 0.26
N VAL A 89 17.49 -7.80 0.09
CA VAL A 89 16.32 -8.62 0.39
C VAL A 89 16.34 -8.98 1.87
N VAL A 90 15.22 -8.76 2.54
CA VAL A 90 14.95 -9.19 3.91
C VAL A 90 13.86 -10.24 3.87
N LYS A 91 14.13 -11.41 4.44
CA LYS A 91 13.08 -12.38 4.79
C LYS A 91 12.61 -12.01 6.18
N ASN A 92 11.38 -11.53 6.32
CA ASN A 92 10.86 -11.28 7.65
C ASN A 92 10.47 -12.63 8.28
N ILE A 93 11.06 -12.96 9.43
CA ILE A 93 10.66 -14.09 10.27
C ILE A 93 9.63 -13.52 11.25
N ASN A 94 8.39 -13.34 10.80
CA ASN A 94 7.30 -13.03 11.73
C ASN A 94 6.61 -14.35 12.10
N PRO A 95 6.75 -14.87 13.33
CA PRO A 95 6.26 -16.20 13.70
C PRO A 95 4.72 -16.30 13.72
N PHE A 96 4.00 -15.18 13.73
CA PHE A 96 2.54 -15.13 13.82
C PHE A 96 1.80 -15.19 12.48
N TYR A 97 2.52 -15.12 11.36
CA TYR A 97 1.93 -15.27 10.04
C TYR A 97 2.71 -16.35 9.30
N SER A 98 2.03 -17.41 8.84
CA SER A 98 2.57 -18.49 7.99
C SER A 98 3.12 -18.02 6.63
N THR A 99 3.28 -16.71 6.44
CA THR A 99 3.88 -16.08 5.28
C THR A 99 5.21 -15.46 5.68
N SER A 100 6.31 -16.20 5.46
CA SER A 100 7.65 -15.63 5.44
C SER A 100 7.77 -14.66 4.25
N ILE A 101 7.35 -13.41 4.45
CA ILE A 101 7.26 -12.43 3.38
C ILE A 101 8.67 -11.94 3.06
N LYS A 102 9.15 -12.27 1.86
CA LYS A 102 10.32 -11.62 1.27
C LYS A 102 9.96 -10.16 1.00
N ARG A 103 10.74 -9.23 1.55
CA ARG A 103 10.65 -7.79 1.31
C ARG A 103 12.00 -7.29 0.82
N LEU A 104 11.99 -6.21 0.05
CA LEU A 104 13.19 -5.50 -0.33
C LEU A 104 13.30 -4.26 0.56
N ALA A 105 14.39 -4.18 1.31
CA ALA A 105 14.73 -3.09 2.19
C ALA A 105 15.63 -2.09 1.45
N ILE A 106 15.20 -0.84 1.43
CA ILE A 106 15.93 0.29 0.86
C ILE A 106 16.39 1.15 2.03
N LYS A 107 17.69 1.11 2.31
CA LYS A 107 18.32 1.92 3.35
C LYS A 107 18.80 3.22 2.74
N LEU A 108 18.31 4.34 3.27
CA LEU A 108 18.71 5.67 2.85
C LEU A 108 19.95 6.13 3.62
N LYS A 109 20.69 7.09 3.05
CA LYS A 109 21.88 7.68 3.67
C LYS A 109 21.57 8.37 5.01
N ASN A 110 20.35 8.88 5.18
CA ASN A 110 19.87 9.47 6.43
C ASN A 110 19.42 8.44 7.50
N GLY A 111 19.69 7.15 7.29
CA GLY A 111 19.36 6.09 8.24
C GLY A 111 17.94 5.54 8.16
N LYS A 112 17.02 6.20 7.44
CA LYS A 112 15.65 5.70 7.25
C LYS A 112 15.64 4.45 6.36
N GLU A 113 14.83 3.46 6.73
CA GLU A 113 14.61 2.24 5.95
C GLU A 113 13.18 2.19 5.39
N ILE A 114 13.06 1.73 4.14
CA ILE A 114 11.81 1.61 3.43
C ILE A 114 11.68 0.18 2.91
N TYR A 115 10.55 -0.45 3.17
CA TYR A 115 10.29 -1.83 2.77
C TYR A 115 9.26 -1.88 1.65
N ILE A 116 9.60 -2.62 0.58
CA ILE A 116 8.69 -2.88 -0.55
C ILE A 116 8.56 -4.39 -0.80
N SER A 117 7.40 -4.84 -1.28
CA SER A 117 7.12 -6.27 -1.53
C SER A 117 6.70 -6.52 -2.99
N PRO A 118 7.60 -6.26 -3.96
CA PRO A 118 7.33 -6.43 -5.39
C PRO A 118 7.08 -7.90 -5.76
N VAL A 119 6.18 -8.13 -6.74
CA VAL A 119 5.94 -9.47 -7.29
C VAL A 119 7.19 -10.05 -7.96
N LYS A 120 7.90 -9.23 -8.74
CA LYS A 120 9.16 -9.62 -9.41
C LYS A 120 10.37 -9.07 -8.66
N MET A 121 10.65 -9.64 -7.47
CA MET A 121 11.65 -9.15 -6.52
C MET A 121 13.03 -8.90 -7.13
N ASP A 122 13.61 -9.92 -7.77
CA ASP A 122 14.98 -9.86 -8.29
C ASP A 122 15.11 -8.82 -9.41
N ASN A 123 14.12 -8.74 -10.29
CA ASN A 123 14.08 -7.74 -11.36
C ASN A 123 13.98 -6.30 -10.83
N VAL A 124 13.21 -6.08 -9.75
CA VAL A 124 13.10 -4.75 -9.13
C VAL A 124 14.39 -4.40 -8.40
N LEU A 125 14.97 -5.35 -7.68
CA LEU A 125 16.27 -5.18 -6.99
C LEU A 125 17.38 -4.80 -7.97
N MET A 126 17.56 -5.58 -9.03
CA MET A 126 18.58 -5.33 -10.05
C MET A 126 18.41 -3.97 -10.71
N LYS A 127 17.16 -3.55 -10.98
CA LYS A 127 16.89 -2.23 -11.55
C LYS A 127 17.23 -1.10 -10.60
N ILE A 128 16.97 -1.26 -9.29
CA ILE A 128 17.32 -0.26 -8.29
C ILE A 128 18.85 -0.18 -8.15
N ILE A 129 19.54 -1.31 -8.00
CA ILE A 129 21.00 -1.35 -7.85
C ILE A 129 21.70 -0.68 -9.03
N ARG A 130 21.36 -1.06 -10.27
CA ARG A 130 21.91 -0.43 -11.48
C ARG A 130 21.72 1.08 -11.54
N LYS A 131 20.65 1.60 -10.93
CA LYS A 131 20.34 3.04 -10.90
C LYS A 131 20.99 3.79 -9.73
N VAL A 132 21.49 3.07 -8.74
CA VAL A 132 22.22 3.63 -7.60
C VAL A 132 23.71 3.72 -7.90
N GLU A 133 24.23 2.81 -8.73
CA GLU A 133 25.63 2.75 -9.17
C GLU A 133 25.95 3.72 -10.33
N LEU A 134 24.92 4.21 -11.05
CA LEU A 134 25.01 5.28 -12.06
C LEU A 134 24.94 6.68 -11.41
#